data_AF-A0A3A5AMZ8-F1
#
_entry.id   AF-A0A3A5AMZ8-F1
#
_cell.length_a   1.000
_cell.length_b   1.000
_cell.length_c   1.000
_cell.angle_alpha   90.00
_cell.angle_beta   90.00
_cell.angle_gamma   90.00
#
_symmetry.space_group_name_H-M   'P 1'
#
loop_
_entity.id
_entity.type
_entity.pdbx_description
1 polymer ?
#
loop_
_entity_poly.entity_id
_entity_poly.type
_entity_poly.pdbx_seq_one_letter_code
_entity_poly.pdbx_strand_id
1 'polypeptide(L)'
;SDFAGHAPPGIGTFPLAVDHDKVPPNNTPFKVHLNPTPGDDGAWHAYKDPSSGASDTRAYIDGSLSSPELRVGDLINVKEGVSDSVLQEVDRQLAARTAQGKPYDILVPIIPANSSHANWQPVEGFASMRITSVQAQGAEKYIEGHIRPNMVAPGTGPGGPDCGTRAGVPKMGG
;
A
#
# COMPACT_ATOMS: atom_id res chain seq x y z
N SER A 1 -0.68 16.82 -13.48
CA SER A 1 -1.30 15.49 -13.53
C SER A 1 -2.53 15.49 -12.62
N ASP A 2 -3.59 14.77 -13.02
CA ASP A 2 -4.79 14.51 -12.20
C ASP A 2 -4.63 13.27 -11.29
N PHE A 3 -3.42 12.73 -11.22
CA PHE A 3 -3.09 11.53 -10.45
C PHE A 3 -2.60 11.88 -9.05
N ALA A 4 -2.88 10.99 -8.11
CA ALA A 4 -2.56 11.17 -6.70
C ALA A 4 -1.04 11.33 -6.52
N GLY A 5 -0.63 12.50 -6.03
CA GLY A 5 0.75 12.81 -5.65
C GLY A 5 0.93 13.03 -4.15
N HIS A 6 -0.15 13.03 -3.39
CA HIS A 6 -0.17 13.37 -1.98
C HIS A 6 -1.35 12.69 -1.27
N ALA A 7 -1.07 12.05 -0.15
CA ALA A 7 -2.01 11.45 0.77
C ALA A 7 -1.92 12.16 2.14
N PRO A 8 -2.93 12.95 2.56
CA PRO A 8 -2.93 13.58 3.88
C PRO A 8 -3.06 12.56 5.02
N PRO A 9 -2.79 12.96 6.28
CA PRO A 9 -2.93 12.06 7.42
C PRO A 9 -4.32 11.43 7.52
N GLY A 10 -4.37 10.15 7.91
CA GLY A 10 -5.60 9.44 8.25
C GLY A 10 -6.46 8.98 7.07
N ILE A 11 -6.04 9.16 5.81
CA ILE A 11 -6.82 8.65 4.65
C ILE A 11 -6.63 7.15 4.40
N GLY A 12 -5.84 6.46 5.24
CA GLY A 12 -5.64 5.04 5.14
C GLY A 12 -4.70 4.65 3.99
N THR A 13 -3.62 5.44 3.78
CA THR A 13 -2.46 4.86 3.11
C THR A 13 -2.09 3.60 3.88
N PHE A 14 -1.90 2.51 3.18
CA PHE A 14 -1.69 1.21 3.79
C PHE A 14 -0.19 1.00 3.99
N PRO A 15 0.27 0.35 5.08
CA PRO A 15 1.69 0.15 5.36
C PRO A 15 2.34 -0.93 4.48
N LEU A 16 1.96 -0.99 3.20
CA LEU A 16 2.45 -1.90 2.16
C LEU A 16 2.82 -1.06 0.94
N ALA A 17 4.06 -1.18 0.47
CA ALA A 17 4.53 -0.60 -0.77
C ALA A 17 4.61 -1.67 -1.86
N VAL A 18 4.41 -1.27 -3.12
CA VAL A 18 4.52 -2.15 -4.30
C VAL A 18 5.57 -1.57 -5.24
N ASP A 19 6.40 -2.44 -5.81
CA ASP A 19 7.39 -2.03 -6.80
C ASP A 19 6.71 -1.55 -8.08
N HIS A 20 7.23 -0.47 -8.68
CA HIS A 20 6.64 0.15 -9.87
C HIS A 20 6.48 -0.85 -11.02
N ASP A 21 7.47 -1.68 -11.29
CA ASP A 21 7.43 -2.69 -12.36
C ASP A 21 6.52 -3.89 -12.05
N LYS A 22 6.02 -3.99 -10.81
CA LYS A 22 5.09 -5.02 -10.36
C LYS A 22 3.64 -4.55 -10.31
N VAL A 23 3.37 -3.26 -10.55
CA VAL A 23 2.01 -2.74 -10.73
C VAL A 23 1.45 -3.34 -12.02
N PRO A 24 0.50 -4.30 -11.94
CA PRO A 24 0.04 -4.98 -13.14
C PRO A 24 -0.90 -4.06 -13.94
N PRO A 25 -1.17 -4.40 -15.21
CA PRO A 25 -2.23 -3.73 -15.96
C PRO A 25 -3.55 -3.72 -15.18
N ASN A 26 -4.33 -2.66 -15.36
CA ASN A 26 -5.60 -2.43 -14.68
C ASN A 26 -6.51 -3.66 -14.60
N ASN A 27 -7.05 -3.94 -13.39
CA ASN A 27 -7.90 -5.11 -13.09
C ASN A 27 -7.24 -6.49 -13.27
N THR A 28 -5.93 -6.56 -13.42
CA THR A 28 -5.22 -7.85 -13.43
C THR A 28 -4.93 -8.29 -12.00
N PRO A 29 -5.34 -9.50 -11.58
CA PRO A 29 -4.95 -10.06 -10.30
C PRO A 29 -3.43 -10.19 -10.20
N PHE A 30 -2.87 -9.81 -9.06
CA PHE A 30 -1.47 -10.02 -8.74
C PHE A 30 -1.31 -10.37 -7.26
N LYS A 31 -0.22 -11.06 -6.97
CA LYS A 31 0.21 -11.38 -5.62
C LYS A 31 1.35 -10.45 -5.25
N VAL A 32 1.24 -9.83 -4.09
CA VAL A 32 2.38 -9.22 -3.42
C VAL A 32 2.96 -10.29 -2.52
N HIS A 33 4.03 -10.94 -2.97
CA HIS A 33 4.80 -11.87 -2.15
C HIS A 33 5.54 -11.08 -1.07
N LEU A 34 5.56 -11.65 0.13
CA LEU A 34 6.06 -10.99 1.35
C LEU A 34 6.98 -11.94 2.13
N ASN A 35 7.74 -12.75 1.42
CA ASN A 35 8.67 -13.71 2.00
C ASN A 35 10.04 -13.02 2.18
N PRO A 36 10.87 -13.41 3.15
CA PRO A 36 12.22 -12.86 3.29
C PRO A 36 13.16 -13.47 2.22
N THR A 37 12.80 -13.32 0.94
CA THR A 37 13.53 -13.86 -0.21
C THR A 37 13.65 -12.82 -1.31
N PRO A 38 14.84 -12.67 -1.93
CA PRO A 38 15.02 -11.76 -3.06
C PRO A 38 14.05 -12.10 -4.20
N GLY A 39 13.32 -11.09 -4.68
CA GLY A 39 12.34 -11.24 -5.76
C GLY A 39 10.87 -11.09 -5.34
N ASP A 40 10.62 -10.66 -4.10
CA ASP A 40 9.30 -10.21 -3.66
C ASP A 40 8.77 -9.07 -4.55
N ASP A 41 7.45 -8.87 -4.52
CA ASP A 41 6.75 -7.90 -5.38
C ASP A 41 6.31 -6.64 -4.61
N GLY A 42 6.73 -6.51 -3.36
CA GLY A 42 6.46 -5.38 -2.49
C GLY A 42 7.09 -5.49 -1.12
N ALA A 43 6.96 -4.44 -0.32
CA ALA A 43 7.63 -4.32 0.97
C ALA A 43 6.76 -3.67 2.04
N TRP A 44 6.95 -4.06 3.29
CA TRP A 44 6.26 -3.45 4.42
C TRP A 44 6.97 -2.18 4.87
N HIS A 45 6.23 -1.21 5.41
CA HIS A 45 6.82 0.00 5.98
C HIS A 45 6.07 0.50 7.22
N ALA A 46 6.76 1.29 8.04
CA ALA A 46 6.14 2.16 9.06
C ALA A 46 6.31 3.65 8.69
N TYR A 47 6.24 3.93 7.39
CA TYR A 47 6.30 5.29 6.82
C TYR A 47 7.65 5.95 7.10
N LYS A 48 7.64 7.08 7.81
CA LYS A 48 8.81 7.87 8.18
C LYS A 48 9.44 7.40 9.50
N ASP A 49 8.97 6.29 10.06
CA ASP A 49 9.58 5.67 11.22
C ASP A 49 10.69 4.69 10.80
N PRO A 50 11.93 4.85 11.30
CA PRO A 50 12.99 3.89 11.05
C PRO A 50 12.70 2.51 11.65
N SER A 51 11.78 2.40 12.61
CA SER A 51 11.31 1.16 13.21
C SER A 51 10.01 0.69 12.56
N SER A 52 10.13 -0.20 11.57
CA SER A 52 8.99 -0.99 11.05
C SER A 52 8.63 -2.13 12.01
N GLY A 53 8.28 -1.77 13.24
CA GLY A 53 7.82 -2.71 14.25
C GLY A 53 6.47 -3.33 13.87
N ALA A 54 6.32 -4.64 14.07
CA ALA A 54 5.08 -5.34 13.75
C ALA A 54 3.86 -4.78 14.52
N SER A 55 4.06 -4.23 15.73
CA SER A 55 3.00 -3.57 16.50
C SER A 55 2.42 -2.37 15.77
N ASP A 56 3.29 -1.53 15.23
CA ASP A 56 2.90 -0.24 14.67
C ASP A 56 2.29 -0.45 13.29
N THR A 57 2.89 -1.33 12.48
CA THR A 57 2.29 -1.78 11.22
C THR A 57 0.88 -2.33 11.44
N ARG A 58 0.66 -3.16 12.47
CA ARG A 58 -0.68 -3.65 12.82
C ARG A 58 -1.63 -2.53 13.22
N ALA A 59 -1.17 -1.59 14.05
CA ALA A 59 -1.99 -0.49 14.51
C ALA A 59 -2.39 0.46 13.37
N TYR A 60 -1.56 0.61 12.33
CA TYR A 60 -1.96 1.32 11.11
C TYR A 60 -3.01 0.54 10.29
N ILE A 61 -2.94 -0.80 10.26
CA ILE A 61 -3.90 -1.64 9.52
C ILE A 61 -5.26 -1.69 10.22
N ASP A 62 -5.26 -1.83 11.56
CA ASP A 62 -6.50 -1.91 12.34
C ASP A 62 -7.15 -0.55 12.60
N GLY A 63 -6.44 0.55 12.29
CA GLY A 63 -6.90 1.93 12.40
C GLY A 63 -6.66 2.56 13.78
N SER A 64 -5.99 1.88 14.70
CA SER A 64 -5.60 2.44 16.01
C SER A 64 -4.56 3.55 15.89
N LEU A 65 -3.73 3.49 14.84
CA LEU A 65 -2.86 4.60 14.43
C LEU A 65 -3.33 5.17 13.09
N SER A 66 -3.36 6.50 13.00
CA SER A 66 -3.63 7.20 11.75
C SER A 66 -2.39 7.17 10.85
N SER A 67 -2.54 6.79 9.58
CA SER A 67 -1.46 6.89 8.60
C SER A 67 -0.91 8.32 8.57
N PRO A 68 0.42 8.55 8.65
CA PRO A 68 0.98 9.88 8.49
C PRO A 68 0.82 10.35 7.04
N GLU A 69 1.08 11.65 6.84
CA GLU A 69 1.12 12.24 5.51
C GLU A 69 2.25 11.61 4.65
N LEU A 70 1.91 11.29 3.40
CA LEU A 70 2.88 10.86 2.39
C LEU A 70 2.71 11.64 1.09
N ARG A 71 3.84 12.02 0.48
CA ARG A 71 3.91 12.68 -0.82
C ARG A 71 4.85 11.95 -1.75
N VAL A 72 4.64 12.10 -3.05
CA VAL A 72 5.63 11.69 -4.05
C VAL A 72 6.96 12.40 -3.75
N GLY A 73 8.04 11.64 -3.72
CA GLY A 73 9.37 12.09 -3.30
C GLY A 73 9.69 11.93 -1.81
N ASP A 74 8.70 11.65 -0.95
CA ASP A 74 8.98 11.29 0.44
C ASP A 74 9.73 9.95 0.50
N LEU A 75 10.63 9.82 1.47
CA LEU A 75 11.28 8.56 1.78
C LEU A 75 10.44 7.79 2.81
N ILE A 76 10.21 6.50 2.55
CA ILE A 76 9.63 5.54 3.49
C ILE A 76 10.63 4.43 3.79
N ASN A 77 10.75 4.03 5.05
CA ASN A 77 11.63 2.92 5.41
C ASN A 77 10.93 1.60 5.17
N VAL A 78 11.37 0.86 4.15
CA VAL A 78 10.78 -0.41 3.76
C VAL A 78 11.60 -1.58 4.27
N LYS A 79 10.94 -2.72 4.44
CA LYS A 79 11.55 -3.96 4.91
C LYS A 79 10.90 -5.19 4.24
N GLU A 80 11.74 -6.11 3.81
CA GLU A 80 11.36 -7.45 3.40
C GLU A 80 10.82 -8.28 4.55
N GLY A 81 9.75 -9.02 4.25
CA GLY A 81 9.12 -9.90 5.21
C GLY A 81 8.40 -9.13 6.34
N VAL A 82 7.36 -9.76 6.86
CA VAL A 82 6.64 -9.23 8.02
C VAL A 82 6.35 -10.33 9.02
N SER A 83 6.12 -9.90 10.27
CA SER A 83 5.56 -10.79 11.27
C SER A 83 4.21 -11.35 10.80
N ASP A 84 4.00 -12.64 11.00
CA ASP A 84 2.73 -13.33 10.77
C ASP A 84 1.55 -12.60 11.38
N SER A 85 1.77 -11.92 12.50
CA SER A 85 0.74 -11.12 13.18
C SER A 85 0.21 -9.94 12.36
N VAL A 86 1.02 -9.36 11.46
CA VAL A 86 0.58 -8.31 10.54
C VAL A 86 -0.32 -8.90 9.46
N LEU A 87 0.10 -10.00 8.83
CA LEU A 87 -0.71 -10.67 7.81
C LEU A 87 -2.03 -11.19 8.37
N GLN A 88 -2.01 -11.76 9.58
CA GLN A 88 -3.22 -12.17 10.30
C GLN A 88 -4.16 -10.98 10.56
N GLU A 89 -3.60 -9.80 10.83
CA GLU A 89 -4.41 -8.59 10.99
C GLU A 89 -5.05 -8.16 9.65
N VAL A 90 -4.31 -8.21 8.53
CA VAL A 90 -4.90 -7.96 7.20
C VAL A 90 -6.04 -8.94 6.90
N ASP A 91 -5.82 -10.23 7.15
CA ASP A 91 -6.81 -11.28 6.94
C ASP A 91 -8.06 -11.05 7.81
N ARG A 92 -7.88 -10.71 9.08
CA ARG A 92 -8.97 -10.33 9.99
C ARG A 92 -9.79 -9.15 9.47
N GLN A 93 -9.14 -8.10 8.97
CA GLN A 93 -9.82 -6.93 8.40
C GLN A 93 -10.56 -7.28 7.10
N LEU A 94 -9.96 -8.13 6.24
CA LEU A 94 -10.60 -8.62 5.03
C LEU A 94 -11.88 -9.41 5.36
N ALA A 95 -11.80 -10.35 6.31
CA ALA A 95 -12.94 -11.14 6.76
C ALA A 95 -14.05 -10.24 7.34
N ALA A 96 -13.69 -9.26 8.18
CA ALA A 96 -14.63 -8.33 8.77
C ALA A 96 -15.37 -7.47 7.73
N ARG A 97 -14.67 -6.99 6.70
CA ARG A 97 -15.27 -6.23 5.59
C ARG A 97 -16.14 -7.11 4.71
N THR A 98 -15.68 -8.32 4.42
CA THR A 98 -16.43 -9.32 3.62
C THR A 98 -17.75 -9.69 4.30
N ALA A 99 -17.74 -9.90 5.62
CA ALA A 99 -18.95 -10.16 6.41
C ALA A 99 -19.96 -9.00 6.36
N GLN A 100 -19.50 -7.78 6.08
CA GLN A 100 -20.33 -6.59 5.87
C GLN A 100 -20.72 -6.35 4.40
N GLY A 101 -20.31 -7.22 3.47
CA GLY A 101 -20.48 -7.03 2.03
C GLY A 101 -19.70 -5.84 1.47
N LYS A 102 -18.63 -5.40 2.15
CA LYS A 102 -17.81 -4.24 1.75
C LYS A 102 -16.49 -4.69 1.13
N PRO A 103 -16.02 -4.00 0.07
CA PRO A 103 -14.68 -4.24 -0.45
C PRO A 103 -13.59 -3.76 0.54
N TYR A 104 -12.41 -4.35 0.41
CA TYR A 104 -11.21 -3.88 1.08
C TYR A 104 -10.29 -3.16 0.09
N ASP A 105 -10.66 -1.93 -0.22
CA ASP A 105 -9.85 -1.03 -1.05
C ASP A 105 -8.86 -0.27 -0.15
N ILE A 106 -7.59 -0.28 -0.53
CA ILE A 106 -6.49 0.36 0.17
C ILE A 106 -5.68 1.23 -0.80
N LEU A 107 -5.00 2.25 -0.28
CA LEU A 107 -4.08 3.09 -1.03
C LEU A 107 -2.65 2.68 -0.69
N VAL A 108 -1.88 2.18 -1.66
CA VAL A 108 -0.49 1.75 -1.46
C VAL A 108 0.48 2.73 -2.13
N PRO A 109 1.59 3.13 -1.48
CA PRO A 109 2.68 3.80 -2.17
C PRO A 109 3.34 2.87 -3.19
N ILE A 110 3.75 3.46 -4.30
CA ILE A 110 4.62 2.82 -5.29
C ILE A 110 6.06 3.24 -5.03
N ILE A 111 6.98 2.28 -5.02
CA ILE A 111 8.43 2.47 -4.83
C ILE A 111 9.20 2.07 -6.09
N PRO A 112 10.49 2.46 -6.25
CA PRO A 112 11.24 2.15 -7.45
C PRO A 112 11.25 0.67 -7.79
N ALA A 113 11.23 0.38 -9.09
CA ALA A 113 11.41 -0.99 -9.59
C ALA A 113 12.75 -1.59 -9.10
N ASN A 114 12.76 -2.90 -8.83
CA ASN A 114 13.92 -3.61 -8.30
C ASN A 114 14.47 -3.01 -7.00
N SER A 115 13.59 -2.45 -6.16
CA SER A 115 13.97 -1.98 -4.84
C SER A 115 14.58 -3.15 -4.06
N SER A 116 15.65 -2.90 -3.29
CA SER A 116 16.25 -3.92 -2.43
C SER A 116 15.38 -4.27 -1.21
N HIS A 117 14.15 -3.73 -1.15
CA HIS A 117 13.18 -3.86 -0.07
C HIS A 117 13.79 -3.70 1.33
N ALA A 118 14.81 -2.86 1.40
CA ALA A 118 15.57 -2.57 2.60
C ALA A 118 15.90 -1.09 2.61
N ASN A 119 15.79 -0.49 3.79
CA ASN A 119 16.07 0.92 4.03
C ASN A 119 15.05 1.85 3.37
N TRP A 120 15.45 3.12 3.27
CA TRP A 120 14.64 4.20 2.75
C TRP A 120 14.46 4.11 1.23
N GLN A 121 13.22 4.12 0.79
CA GLN A 121 12.83 4.12 -0.62
C GLN A 121 11.94 5.35 -0.90
N PRO A 122 12.12 6.03 -2.04
CA PRO A 122 11.27 7.14 -2.41
C PRO A 122 9.89 6.63 -2.82
N VAL A 123 8.85 7.37 -2.46
CA VAL A 123 7.50 7.18 -3.01
C VAL A 123 7.47 7.78 -4.42
N GLU A 124 7.26 6.95 -5.43
CA GLU A 124 7.13 7.38 -6.82
C GLU A 124 5.69 7.74 -7.19
N GLY A 125 4.70 7.12 -6.53
CA GLY A 125 3.29 7.33 -6.81
C GLY A 125 2.39 6.60 -5.83
N PHE A 126 1.10 6.54 -6.13
CA PHE A 126 0.13 5.79 -5.33
C PHE A 126 -0.78 4.96 -6.22
N ALA A 127 -1.03 3.72 -5.82
CA ALA A 127 -1.99 2.83 -6.46
C ALA A 127 -3.11 2.45 -5.49
N SER A 128 -4.34 2.44 -5.99
CA SER A 128 -5.48 1.91 -5.26
C SER A 128 -5.54 0.41 -5.51
N MET A 129 -5.35 -0.39 -4.47
CA MET A 129 -5.41 -1.85 -4.55
C MET A 129 -6.66 -2.35 -3.85
N ARG A 130 -7.36 -3.30 -4.47
CA ARG A 130 -8.40 -4.09 -3.79
C ARG A 130 -7.79 -5.40 -3.34
N ILE A 131 -7.79 -5.64 -2.03
CA ILE A 131 -7.41 -6.94 -1.48
C ILE A 131 -8.56 -7.93 -1.68
N THR A 132 -8.24 -9.12 -2.17
CA THR A 132 -9.20 -10.21 -2.41
C THR A 132 -8.88 -11.48 -1.64
N SER A 133 -7.60 -11.72 -1.30
CA SER A 133 -7.19 -12.87 -0.49
C SER A 133 -5.92 -12.55 0.29
N VAL A 134 -5.72 -13.23 1.41
CA VAL A 134 -4.52 -13.14 2.25
C VAL A 134 -4.08 -14.55 2.61
N GLN A 135 -2.84 -14.90 2.30
CA GLN A 135 -2.20 -16.12 2.78
C GLN A 135 -1.25 -15.75 3.93
N ALA A 136 -1.76 -15.81 5.16
CA ALA A 136 -1.01 -15.42 6.36
C ALA A 136 -0.18 -16.55 6.98
N GLN A 137 -0.33 -17.79 6.49
CA GLN A 137 0.27 -19.00 7.08
C GLN A 137 1.01 -19.83 6.03
N GLY A 138 1.94 -20.68 6.48
CA GLY A 138 2.69 -21.58 5.61
C GLY A 138 3.98 -20.98 5.06
N ALA A 139 4.58 -21.70 4.10
CA ALA A 139 5.88 -21.36 3.52
C ALA A 139 5.81 -20.19 2.51
N GLU A 140 4.67 -20.03 1.84
CA GLU A 140 4.42 -18.94 0.89
C GLU A 140 3.41 -17.98 1.52
N LYS A 141 3.83 -16.74 1.80
CA LYS A 141 2.98 -15.69 2.35
C LYS A 141 2.78 -14.58 1.34
N TYR A 142 1.54 -14.17 1.14
CA TYR A 142 1.20 -13.14 0.16
C TYR A 142 -0.12 -12.45 0.48
N ILE A 143 -0.26 -11.24 -0.07
CA ILE A 143 -1.56 -10.56 -0.23
C ILE A 143 -1.89 -10.60 -1.72
N GLU A 144 -3.09 -11.07 -2.06
CA GLU A 144 -3.59 -11.09 -3.43
C GLU A 144 -4.64 -10.00 -3.62
N GLY A 145 -4.59 -9.34 -4.76
CA GLY A 145 -5.54 -8.30 -5.11
C GLY A 145 -5.43 -7.87 -6.56
N HIS A 146 -6.04 -6.73 -6.88
CA HIS A 146 -5.89 -6.09 -8.18
C HIS A 146 -5.88 -4.57 -8.03
N ILE A 147 -5.14 -3.91 -8.92
CA ILE A 147 -5.15 -2.45 -9.00
C ILE A 147 -6.49 -1.98 -9.58
N ARG A 148 -7.06 -0.98 -8.91
CA ARG A 148 -8.33 -0.35 -9.22
C ARG A 148 -8.07 0.87 -10.11
N PRO A 149 -8.20 0.75 -11.44
CA PRO A 149 -7.96 1.88 -12.33
C PRO A 149 -8.86 3.06 -12.03
N ASN A 150 -8.30 4.26 -12.17
CA ASN A 150 -9.02 5.52 -12.10
C ASN A 150 -9.80 5.71 -10.80
N MET A 151 -9.45 4.98 -9.75
CA MET A 151 -10.09 5.15 -8.46
C MET A 151 -9.70 6.51 -7.90
N VAL A 152 -10.71 7.31 -7.57
CA VAL A 152 -10.53 8.61 -6.94
C VAL A 152 -10.30 8.35 -5.46
N ALA A 153 -9.06 8.47 -4.99
CA ALA A 153 -8.74 8.31 -3.57
C ALA A 153 -9.14 9.60 -2.83
N PRO A 154 -10.18 9.59 -1.96
CA PRO A 154 -10.67 10.80 -1.31
C PRO A 154 -9.57 11.52 -0.52
N GLY A 155 -9.55 12.85 -0.58
CA GLY A 155 -8.55 13.65 0.14
C GLY A 155 -7.15 13.67 -0.47
N THR A 156 -6.85 12.82 -1.47
CA THR A 156 -5.54 12.86 -2.14
C THR A 156 -5.39 14.08 -3.05
N GLY A 157 -4.22 14.72 -2.97
CA GLY A 157 -3.85 15.86 -3.81
C GLY A 157 -3.22 15.42 -5.13
N PRO A 158 -3.34 16.24 -6.20
CA PRO A 158 -2.75 15.96 -7.50
C PRO A 158 -1.24 16.25 -7.50
N GLY A 159 -0.48 15.56 -8.36
CA GLY A 159 0.94 15.82 -8.56
C GLY A 159 1.82 14.60 -8.83
N GLY A 160 1.25 13.39 -8.80
CA GLY A 160 1.98 12.16 -9.05
C GLY A 160 1.97 11.70 -10.51
N PRO A 161 2.75 10.66 -10.84
CA PRO A 161 2.64 9.92 -12.10
C PRO A 161 1.36 9.09 -12.15
N ASP A 162 1.04 8.54 -13.32
CA ASP A 162 -0.07 7.60 -13.48
C ASP A 162 0.32 6.22 -12.95
N CYS A 163 -0.02 5.97 -11.68
CA CYS A 163 0.05 4.65 -11.06
C CYS A 163 -1.36 4.07 -10.81
N GLY A 164 -2.38 4.54 -11.54
CA GLY A 164 -3.75 4.04 -11.45
C GLY A 164 -4.69 4.78 -10.50
N THR A 165 -4.20 5.68 -9.64
CA THR A 165 -5.03 6.46 -8.68
C THR A 165 -5.21 7.91 -9.09
N ARG A 166 -6.46 8.39 -9.17
CA ARG A 166 -6.76 9.81 -9.40
C ARG A 166 -6.82 10.57 -8.08
N ALA A 167 -6.39 11.82 -8.13
CA ALA A 167 -6.51 12.76 -7.01
C ALA A 167 -7.99 13.00 -6.68
N GLY A 168 -8.32 12.96 -5.38
CA GLY A 168 -9.66 13.21 -4.87
C GLY A 168 -9.96 14.66 -4.52
N VAL A 169 -8.94 15.52 -4.48
CA VAL A 169 -9.10 16.97 -4.31
C VAL A 169 -9.01 17.64 -5.69
N PRO A 170 -10.06 18.36 -6.15
CA PRO A 170 -10.00 19.10 -7.40
C PRO A 170 -8.84 20.12 -7.37
N LYS A 171 -8.06 20.22 -8.45
CA LYS A 171 -7.28 21.44 -8.67
C LYS A 171 -8.28 22.56 -8.92
N MET A 172 -8.40 23.53 -8.00
CA MET A 172 -8.90 24.83 -8.44
C MET A 172 -7.88 25.39 -9.42
N GLY A 173 -8.32 25.57 -10.67
CA GLY A 173 -7.48 26.07 -11.77
C GLY A 173 -6.85 27.41 -11.42
N GLY A 174 -5.56 27.53 -11.69
CA GLY A 174 -4.89 28.81 -11.87
C GLY A 174 -4.98 29.25 -13.32
#